data_AF-A0A2G9TS96-F1
#
_entry.id   AF-A0A2G9TS96-F1
#
_cell.length_a   1.000
_cell.length_b   1.000
_cell.length_c   1.000
_cell.angle_alpha   90.00
_cell.angle_beta   90.00
_cell.angle_gamma   90.00
#
_symmetry.space_group_name_H-M   'P 1'
#
loop_
_entity.id
_entity.type
_entity.pdbx_description
1 polymer ?
#
loop_
_entity_poly.entity_id
_entity_poly.type
_entity_poly.pdbx_seq_one_letter_code
_entity_poly.pdbx_strand_id
1 'polypeptide(L)'
;WNNAIIQLKRSGEYDRLSVMHRQVGSSSGAHSGPGFLPWHREYMKRLEIAVRMIDPGIAMPYWDSVMDSYLPDPRDSIMFSPMFMGETDGAGQVVRGPFAGFRTLEGRPNIVRRLATEGKLFTEANINNLLSQTEIQNVLAYTAPQNGLSNEYTDYLYHYAPRPTCSAQNPNCGSPYLFCDTRGSPHCVAKIKPNGLCRGFEGLDACWNGVCVASWCRAGQQFQTPQQRAQSTAMQTRPTAPQQRQAVTPAPTAPPQTMLFILSQEYTFICRFLVEYR
;
A
#
# COMPACT_ATOMS: atom_id res chain seq x y z
N TRP A 1 -12.55 -2.15 -2.40
CA TRP A 1 -12.03 -1.79 -1.06
C TRP A 1 -12.53 -0.44 -0.55
N ASN A 2 -12.10 0.72 -1.09
CA ASN A 2 -12.48 2.06 -0.59
C ASN A 2 -14.00 2.24 -0.37
N ASN A 3 -14.82 1.78 -1.32
CA ASN A 3 -16.28 1.85 -1.21
C ASN A 3 -16.82 1.09 0.03
N ALA A 4 -16.27 -0.07 0.35
CA ALA A 4 -16.70 -0.85 1.51
C ALA A 4 -16.34 -0.15 2.83
N ILE A 5 -15.17 0.49 2.92
CA ILE A 5 -14.81 1.32 4.09
C ILE A 5 -15.76 2.52 4.25
N ILE A 6 -16.09 3.20 3.15
CA ILE A 6 -17.04 4.32 3.17
C ILE A 6 -18.43 3.86 3.63
N GLN A 7 -18.89 2.70 3.16
CA GLN A 7 -20.16 2.12 3.61
C GLN A 7 -20.11 1.73 5.10
N LEU A 8 -19.00 1.14 5.56
CA LEU A 8 -18.79 0.81 6.97
C LEU A 8 -18.77 2.07 7.86
N LYS A 9 -18.26 3.19 7.35
CA LYS A 9 -18.32 4.49 8.01
C LYS A 9 -19.74 5.03 8.09
N ARG A 10 -20.51 4.93 7.00
CA ARG A 10 -21.91 5.38 6.96
C ARG A 10 -22.83 4.59 7.88
N SER A 11 -22.55 3.30 8.11
CA SER A 11 -23.33 2.48 9.05
C SER A 11 -22.98 2.75 10.53
N GLY A 12 -21.91 3.49 10.81
CA GLY A 12 -21.39 3.70 12.18
C GLY A 12 -20.52 2.56 12.70
N GLU A 13 -20.42 1.43 12.00
CA GLU A 13 -19.59 0.30 12.44
C GLU A 13 -18.10 0.63 12.42
N TYR A 14 -17.64 1.43 11.45
CA TYR A 14 -16.27 1.93 11.44
C TYR A 14 -15.95 2.73 12.72
N ASP A 15 -16.90 3.55 13.18
CA ASP A 15 -16.72 4.38 14.36
C ASP A 15 -16.77 3.54 15.64
N ARG A 16 -17.64 2.52 15.68
CA ARG A 16 -17.65 1.55 16.78
C ARG A 16 -16.31 0.83 16.93
N LEU A 17 -15.73 0.35 15.83
CA LEU A 17 -14.41 -0.29 15.81
C LEU A 17 -13.31 0.72 16.21
N SER A 18 -13.37 1.94 15.69
CA SER A 18 -12.40 2.99 16.03
C SER A 18 -12.45 3.36 17.52
N VAL A 19 -13.65 3.41 18.12
CA VAL A 19 -13.82 3.65 19.57
C VAL A 19 -13.24 2.49 20.40
N MET A 20 -13.38 1.24 19.95
CA MET A 20 -12.77 0.08 20.60
C MET A 20 -11.24 0.24 20.70
N HIS A 21 -10.59 0.62 19.60
CA HIS A 21 -9.15 0.91 19.62
C HIS A 21 -8.81 2.09 20.53
N ARG A 22 -9.58 3.19 20.47
CA ARG A 22 -9.37 4.38 21.31
C ARG A 22 -9.45 4.07 22.81
N GLN A 23 -10.38 3.21 23.23
CA GLN A 23 -10.56 2.82 24.63
C GLN A 23 -9.35 2.06 25.20
N VAL A 24 -8.64 1.33 24.34
CA VAL A 24 -7.42 0.60 24.71
C VAL A 24 -6.12 1.34 24.35
N GLY A 25 -6.22 2.53 23.75
CA GLY A 25 -5.07 3.37 23.42
C GLY A 25 -4.32 3.85 24.66
N SER A 26 -5.06 4.14 25.73
CA SER A 26 -4.53 4.60 27.01
C SER A 26 -4.23 3.47 28.01
N SER A 27 -4.57 2.23 27.67
CA SER A 27 -4.36 1.06 28.54
C SER A 27 -3.34 0.09 27.93
N SER A 28 -2.57 -0.59 28.77
CA SER A 28 -1.41 -1.40 28.37
C SER A 28 -1.74 -2.71 27.63
N GLY A 29 -3.00 -2.90 27.22
CA GLY A 29 -3.45 -4.15 26.60
C GLY A 29 -3.18 -4.24 25.09
N ALA A 30 -3.29 -3.10 24.39
CA ALA A 30 -3.16 -3.05 22.94
C ALA A 30 -1.83 -2.44 22.47
N HIS A 31 -1.16 -1.65 23.31
CA HIS A 31 0.07 -0.94 22.97
C HIS A 31 1.15 -1.16 24.03
N SER A 32 2.41 -1.03 23.63
CA SER A 32 3.58 -1.01 24.52
C SER A 32 3.72 -2.25 25.43
N GLY A 33 3.32 -3.42 24.93
CA GLY A 33 3.43 -4.68 25.65
C GLY A 33 3.23 -5.91 24.76
N PRO A 34 3.38 -7.13 25.30
CA PRO A 34 3.31 -8.39 24.53
C PRO A 34 1.92 -8.65 23.91
N GLY A 35 0.88 -7.98 24.42
CA GLY A 35 -0.47 -8.00 23.85
C GLY A 35 -0.59 -7.27 22.52
N PHE A 36 0.40 -6.46 22.12
CA PHE A 36 0.33 -5.63 20.92
C PHE A 36 0.00 -6.42 19.64
N LEU A 37 0.80 -7.46 19.33
CA LEU A 37 0.60 -8.26 18.12
C LEU A 37 -0.72 -9.06 18.13
N PRO A 38 -1.05 -9.84 19.17
CA PRO A 38 -2.30 -10.61 19.18
C PRO A 38 -3.55 -9.71 19.21
N TRP A 39 -3.53 -8.59 19.93
CA TRP A 39 -4.65 -7.66 19.97
C TRP A 39 -4.91 -7.05 18.59
N HIS A 40 -3.87 -6.54 17.91
CA HIS A 40 -4.04 -5.96 16.57
C HIS A 40 -4.45 -7.01 15.53
N ARG A 41 -3.95 -8.25 15.62
CA ARG A 41 -4.39 -9.35 14.75
C ARG A 41 -5.89 -9.60 14.89
N GLU A 42 -6.38 -9.68 16.12
CA GLU A 42 -7.80 -9.87 16.41
C GLU A 42 -8.65 -8.70 15.93
N TYR A 43 -8.21 -7.47 16.20
CA TYR A 43 -8.84 -6.24 15.74
C TYR A 43 -8.98 -6.21 14.21
N MET A 44 -7.91 -6.59 13.50
CA MET A 44 -7.91 -6.64 12.04
C MET A 44 -8.78 -7.74 11.47
N LYS A 45 -8.87 -8.89 12.14
CA LYS A 45 -9.86 -9.92 11.80
C LYS A 45 -11.29 -9.39 11.92
N ARG A 46 -11.62 -8.62 12.97
CA ARG A 46 -12.95 -7.99 13.11
C ARG A 46 -13.22 -7.00 11.99
N LEU A 47 -12.24 -6.17 11.63
CA LEU A 47 -12.39 -5.21 10.55
C LEU A 47 -12.57 -5.92 9.20
N GLU A 48 -11.80 -6.96 8.91
CA GLU A 48 -11.94 -7.75 7.69
C GLU A 48 -13.32 -8.41 7.59
N ILE A 49 -13.79 -9.03 8.68
CA ILE A 49 -15.15 -9.61 8.72
C ILE A 49 -16.18 -8.52 8.42
N ALA A 50 -16.09 -7.36 9.07
CA ALA A 50 -17.04 -6.27 8.87
C ALA A 50 -17.04 -5.73 7.42
N VAL A 51 -15.87 -5.60 6.79
CA VAL A 51 -15.75 -5.21 5.38
C VAL A 51 -16.31 -6.29 4.45
N ARG A 52 -16.08 -7.57 4.77
CA ARG A 52 -16.58 -8.72 4.00
C ARG A 52 -18.10 -8.91 4.11
N MET A 53 -18.72 -8.41 5.18
CA MET A 53 -20.19 -8.33 5.27
C MET A 53 -20.79 -7.35 4.24
N ILE A 54 -19.99 -6.40 3.75
CA ILE A 54 -20.39 -5.45 2.69
C ILE A 54 -20.03 -6.02 1.31
N ASP A 55 -18.83 -6.56 1.17
CA ASP A 55 -18.36 -7.18 -0.07
C ASP A 55 -17.47 -8.40 0.23
N PRO A 56 -17.98 -9.63 0.03
CA PRO A 56 -17.28 -10.86 0.38
C PRO A 56 -16.07 -11.16 -0.52
N GLY A 57 -15.94 -10.45 -1.65
CA GLY A 57 -14.80 -10.57 -2.56
C GLY A 57 -13.56 -9.80 -2.11
N ILE A 58 -13.69 -8.96 -1.07
CA ILE A 58 -12.59 -8.14 -0.56
C ILE A 58 -11.80 -8.88 0.52
N ALA A 59 -10.49 -8.69 0.49
CA ALA A 59 -9.60 -8.97 1.61
C ALA A 59 -8.96 -7.67 2.10
N MET A 60 -8.45 -7.68 3.33
CA MET A 60 -7.75 -6.50 3.85
C MET A 60 -6.36 -6.38 3.23
N PRO A 61 -6.03 -5.25 2.57
CA PRO A 61 -4.70 -5.03 2.01
C PRO A 61 -3.70 -4.65 3.12
N TYR A 62 -2.42 -4.92 2.88
CA TYR A 62 -1.32 -4.35 3.66
C TYR A 62 -0.64 -3.23 2.88
N TRP A 63 0.02 -2.34 3.62
CA TRP A 63 0.95 -1.37 3.06
C TRP A 63 2.36 -1.79 3.49
N ASP A 64 3.20 -2.06 2.51
CA ASP A 64 4.61 -2.35 2.73
C ASP A 64 5.42 -1.05 2.66
N SER A 65 5.66 -0.42 3.81
CA SER A 65 6.32 0.89 3.84
C SER A 65 7.77 0.84 3.33
N VAL A 66 8.39 -0.34 3.29
CA VAL A 66 9.72 -0.53 2.72
C VAL A 66 9.74 -0.18 1.24
N MET A 67 8.70 -0.56 0.49
CA MET A 67 8.61 -0.23 -0.94
C MET A 67 8.57 1.28 -1.18
N ASP A 68 7.93 2.04 -0.29
CA ASP A 68 7.85 3.50 -0.38
C ASP A 68 9.15 4.16 0.13
N SER A 69 9.89 3.48 1.01
CA SER A 69 11.16 3.97 1.58
C SER A 69 12.26 4.17 0.54
N TYR A 70 12.18 3.48 -0.60
CA TYR A 70 13.13 3.59 -1.71
C TYR A 70 12.94 4.83 -2.59
N LEU A 71 11.83 5.56 -2.40
CA LEU A 71 11.55 6.78 -3.14
C LEU A 71 12.44 7.95 -2.65
N PRO A 72 12.85 8.86 -3.56
CA PRO A 72 13.51 10.11 -3.19
C PRO A 72 12.72 10.91 -2.16
N ASP A 73 11.40 10.91 -2.29
CA ASP A 73 10.47 11.44 -1.32
C ASP A 73 9.28 10.46 -1.16
N PRO A 74 9.20 9.72 -0.04
CA PRO A 74 8.10 8.79 0.19
C PRO A 74 6.71 9.44 0.20
N ARG A 75 6.61 10.76 0.37
CA ARG A 75 5.34 11.51 0.28
C ARG A 75 4.75 11.48 -1.14
N ASP A 76 5.58 11.20 -2.14
CA ASP A 76 5.18 11.13 -3.54
C ASP A 76 4.77 9.73 -3.98
N SER A 77 4.75 8.75 -3.07
CA SER A 77 4.15 7.44 -3.32
C SER A 77 2.73 7.56 -3.86
N ILE A 78 2.39 6.72 -4.84
CA ILE A 78 1.04 6.58 -5.39
C ILE A 78 0.01 6.23 -4.31
N MET A 79 0.43 5.64 -3.18
CA MET A 79 -0.40 5.38 -2.00
C MET A 79 -1.11 6.65 -1.51
N PHE A 80 -0.44 7.81 -1.60
CA PHE A 80 -0.97 9.11 -1.15
C PHE A 80 -1.55 9.94 -2.31
N SER A 81 -2.07 9.26 -3.33
CA SER A 81 -2.82 9.88 -4.43
C SER A 81 -4.32 9.81 -4.20
N PRO A 82 -5.14 10.56 -4.98
CA PRO A 82 -6.60 10.50 -4.88
C PRO A 82 -7.21 9.13 -5.25
N MET A 83 -6.42 8.22 -5.83
CA MET A 83 -6.86 6.86 -6.16
C MET A 83 -6.89 5.94 -4.93
N PHE A 84 -5.98 6.18 -3.97
CA PHE A 84 -5.77 5.35 -2.79
C PHE A 84 -6.16 6.14 -1.53
N MET A 85 -5.18 6.54 -0.71
CA MET A 85 -5.41 7.13 0.62
C MET A 85 -5.64 8.64 0.59
N GLY A 86 -5.82 9.22 -0.60
CA GLY A 86 -6.12 10.63 -0.79
C GLY A 86 -4.91 11.54 -0.73
N GLU A 87 -5.12 12.81 -1.09
CA GLU A 87 -4.12 13.89 -1.03
C GLU A 87 -4.52 14.95 -0.02
N THR A 88 -3.50 15.58 0.57
CA THR A 88 -3.68 16.64 1.57
C THR A 88 -3.55 18.03 0.95
N ASP A 89 -4.20 19.02 1.56
CA ASP A 89 -3.91 20.43 1.33
C ASP A 89 -2.67 20.91 2.12
N GLY A 90 -2.36 22.21 2.04
CA GLY A 90 -1.25 22.82 2.77
C GLY A 90 -1.39 22.80 4.30
N ALA A 91 -2.59 22.57 4.84
CA ALA A 91 -2.83 22.41 6.27
C ALA A 91 -2.75 20.94 6.73
N GLY A 92 -2.56 20.00 5.80
CA GLY A 92 -2.54 18.56 6.05
C GLY A 92 -3.92 17.91 6.05
N GLN A 93 -4.99 18.61 5.67
CA GLN A 93 -6.34 18.02 5.60
C GLN A 93 -6.45 17.13 4.36
N VAL A 94 -6.91 15.89 4.50
CA VAL A 94 -7.20 15.02 3.36
C VAL A 94 -8.46 15.53 2.66
N VAL A 95 -8.28 16.21 1.53
CA VAL A 95 -9.35 16.93 0.81
C VAL A 95 -9.63 16.37 -0.57
N ARG A 96 -8.78 15.46 -1.07
CA ARG A 96 -8.95 14.81 -2.37
C ARG A 96 -8.83 13.29 -2.23
N GLY A 97 -9.66 12.55 -2.96
CA GLY A 97 -9.71 11.08 -2.92
C GLY A 97 -10.89 10.53 -2.10
N PRO A 98 -10.97 9.21 -1.94
CA PRO A 98 -12.15 8.51 -1.37
C PRO A 98 -12.43 8.85 0.09
N PHE A 99 -11.43 9.33 0.82
CA PHE A 99 -11.53 9.69 2.24
C PHE A 99 -11.60 11.21 2.48
N ALA A 100 -11.80 12.01 1.43
CA ALA A 100 -12.14 13.42 1.59
C ALA A 100 -13.48 13.57 2.34
N GLY A 101 -13.55 14.47 3.32
CA GLY A 101 -14.73 14.64 4.17
C GLY A 101 -14.98 13.48 5.15
N PHE A 102 -14.00 12.59 5.34
CA PHE A 102 -14.10 11.52 6.32
C PHE A 102 -13.99 12.10 7.73
N ARG A 103 -15.13 12.26 8.40
CA ARG A 103 -15.22 12.86 9.74
C ARG A 103 -14.55 11.98 10.78
N THR A 104 -13.69 12.57 11.61
CA THR A 104 -12.98 11.84 12.68
C THR A 104 -13.86 11.68 13.93
N LEU A 105 -13.46 10.81 14.86
CA LEU A 105 -14.17 10.61 16.13
C LEU A 105 -14.17 11.87 17.01
N GLU A 106 -13.21 12.77 16.81
CA GLU A 106 -13.09 14.06 17.50
C GLU A 106 -13.99 15.14 16.88
N GLY A 107 -14.79 14.79 15.87
CA GLY A 107 -15.71 15.71 15.20
C GLY A 107 -15.07 16.60 14.13
N ARG A 108 -13.80 16.35 13.77
CA ARG A 108 -13.14 17.10 12.69
C ARG A 108 -13.78 16.76 11.33
N PRO A 109 -13.89 17.73 10.42
CA PRO A 109 -14.52 17.51 9.11
C PRO A 109 -13.71 16.60 8.19
N ASN A 110 -12.39 16.53 8.37
CA ASN A 110 -11.49 15.70 7.57
C ASN A 110 -10.44 15.03 8.45
N ILE A 111 -9.85 13.96 7.91
CA ILE A 111 -8.61 13.38 8.41
C ILE A 111 -7.48 14.40 8.24
N VAL A 112 -6.64 14.53 9.26
CA VAL A 112 -5.40 15.31 9.19
C VAL A 112 -4.23 14.35 9.05
N ARG A 113 -3.38 14.60 8.06
CA ARG A 113 -2.20 13.81 7.78
C ARG A 113 -1.02 14.72 7.43
N ARG A 114 0.03 14.64 8.23
CA ARG A 114 1.29 15.36 8.01
C ARG A 114 2.40 14.36 7.80
N LEU A 115 2.70 14.08 6.54
CA LEU A 115 3.72 13.10 6.18
C LEU A 115 5.13 13.67 6.41
N ALA A 116 6.06 12.81 6.81
CA ALA A 116 7.48 13.11 7.03
C ALA A 116 7.76 14.18 8.10
N THR A 117 6.89 14.32 9.12
CA THR A 117 7.15 15.17 10.28
C THR A 117 7.89 14.44 11.40
N GLU A 118 7.63 13.13 11.56
CA GLU A 118 8.23 12.28 12.59
C GLU A 118 8.52 10.88 12.05
N GLY A 119 9.57 10.26 12.57
CA GLY A 119 9.96 8.88 12.22
C GLY A 119 10.51 8.74 10.80
N LYS A 120 10.69 7.50 10.38
CA LYS A 120 11.08 7.07 9.03
C LYS A 120 10.29 5.83 8.67
N LEU A 121 10.09 5.58 7.38
CA LEU A 121 9.55 4.30 6.91
C LEU A 121 10.55 3.18 7.22
N PHE A 122 10.06 1.94 7.31
CA PHE A 122 10.94 0.80 7.49
C PHE A 122 11.84 0.62 6.27
N THR A 123 13.01 0.06 6.51
CA THR A 123 13.93 -0.40 5.47
C THR A 123 14.14 -1.91 5.60
N GLU A 124 14.61 -2.58 4.55
CA GLU A 124 14.96 -4.01 4.64
C GLU A 124 15.99 -4.27 5.74
N ALA A 125 16.94 -3.36 5.94
CA ALA A 125 17.90 -3.46 7.02
C ALA A 125 17.21 -3.45 8.39
N ASN A 126 16.20 -2.59 8.60
CA ASN A 126 15.45 -2.58 9.86
C ASN A 126 14.68 -3.88 10.10
N ILE A 127 14.02 -4.39 9.05
CA ILE A 127 13.27 -5.66 9.14
C ILE A 127 14.22 -6.83 9.41
N ASN A 128 15.30 -6.96 8.64
CA ASN A 128 16.27 -8.04 8.80
C ASN A 128 16.95 -8.00 10.17
N ASN A 129 17.25 -6.80 10.67
CA ASN A 129 17.79 -6.63 12.02
C ASN A 129 16.78 -7.04 13.09
N LEU A 130 15.49 -6.75 12.91
CA LEU A 130 14.45 -7.17 13.86
C LEU A 130 14.24 -8.69 13.83
N LEU A 131 14.15 -9.29 12.64
CA LEU A 131 13.92 -10.73 12.47
C LEU A 131 15.12 -11.59 12.88
N SER A 132 16.33 -11.03 12.87
CA SER A 132 17.53 -11.73 13.35
C SER A 132 17.69 -11.73 14.87
N GLN A 133 16.83 -11.02 15.62
CA GLN A 133 16.88 -11.02 17.08
C GLN A 133 16.41 -12.36 17.64
N THR A 134 17.31 -13.09 18.30
CA THR A 134 17.02 -14.34 19.01
C THR A 134 16.92 -14.17 20.52
N GLU A 135 17.45 -13.06 21.03
CA GLU A 135 17.52 -12.76 22.44
C GLU A 135 16.19 -12.18 22.96
N ILE A 136 15.65 -12.76 24.03
CA ILE A 136 14.34 -12.37 24.57
C ILE A 136 14.30 -10.89 24.99
N GLN A 137 15.41 -10.33 25.47
CA GLN A 137 15.55 -8.90 25.77
C GLN A 137 15.49 -8.03 24.50
N ASN A 138 15.88 -8.54 23.33
CA ASN A 138 15.82 -7.79 22.08
C ASN A 138 14.47 -7.99 21.35
N VAL A 139 13.75 -9.07 21.68
CA VAL A 139 12.43 -9.41 21.13
C VAL A 139 11.30 -8.87 22.02
N LEU A 140 11.48 -8.84 23.35
CA LEU A 140 10.46 -8.54 24.37
C LEU A 140 10.92 -7.49 25.39
N ALA A 141 11.76 -6.51 25.05
CA ALA A 141 12.11 -5.41 25.96
C ALA A 141 10.91 -4.50 26.29
N TYR A 142 9.89 -5.00 27.00
CA TYR A 142 9.02 -4.31 27.97
C TYR A 142 8.36 -5.37 28.90
N THR A 143 8.13 -4.98 30.16
CA THR A 143 8.08 -5.81 31.38
C THR A 143 7.00 -6.90 31.46
N ALA A 144 7.43 -8.12 31.84
CA ALA A 144 6.70 -9.32 32.28
C ALA A 144 6.37 -10.40 31.22
N PRO A 145 7.30 -11.35 30.96
CA PRO A 145 7.00 -12.56 30.22
C PRO A 145 6.13 -13.50 31.07
N GLN A 146 4.94 -13.82 30.60
CA GLN A 146 4.26 -15.06 30.97
C GLN A 146 4.68 -16.13 29.96
N ASN A 147 4.86 -17.37 30.43
CA ASN A 147 5.30 -18.50 29.61
C ASN A 147 4.56 -18.57 28.27
N GLY A 148 5.34 -18.62 27.19
CA GLY A 148 4.89 -18.43 25.82
C GLY A 148 3.75 -19.34 25.41
N LEU A 149 2.72 -18.75 24.81
CA LEU A 149 1.72 -19.45 24.03
C LEU A 149 2.38 -19.96 22.73
N SER A 150 2.04 -21.18 22.33
CA SER A 150 2.49 -21.81 21.08
C SER A 150 2.22 -20.91 19.86
N ASN A 151 3.20 -20.81 18.94
CA ASN A 151 3.06 -20.13 17.64
C ASN A 151 2.09 -20.86 16.69
N GLU A 152 1.55 -22.02 17.08
CA GLU A 152 0.56 -22.78 16.31
C GLU A 152 -0.67 -21.94 15.94
N TYR A 153 -1.10 -21.00 16.79
CA TYR A 153 -2.21 -20.09 16.46
C TYR A 153 -1.86 -19.06 15.37
N THR A 154 -0.59 -18.65 15.25
CA THR A 154 -0.16 -17.67 14.24
C THR A 154 0.21 -18.29 12.91
N ASP A 155 0.70 -19.53 12.91
CA ASP A 155 1.32 -20.15 11.73
C ASP A 155 0.29 -20.87 10.83
N TYR A 156 -0.84 -21.31 11.38
CA TYR A 156 -1.87 -22.06 10.64
C TYR A 156 -3.17 -21.30 10.38
N LEU A 157 -3.32 -20.08 10.92
CA LEU A 157 -4.57 -19.34 10.83
C LEU A 157 -4.66 -18.45 9.57
N TYR A 158 -3.52 -18.11 8.94
CA TYR A 158 -3.46 -17.21 7.78
C TYR A 158 -2.31 -17.54 6.82
N HIS A 159 -2.50 -17.26 5.53
CA HIS A 159 -1.46 -17.29 4.50
C HIS A 159 -1.29 -15.90 3.91
N TYR A 160 -0.05 -15.41 3.82
CA TYR A 160 0.27 -14.10 3.24
C TYR A 160 0.62 -14.24 1.77
N ALA A 161 0.21 -13.27 0.96
CA ALA A 161 0.71 -13.18 -0.41
C ALA A 161 2.22 -12.89 -0.36
N PRO A 162 3.04 -13.55 -1.17
CA PRO A 162 4.47 -13.26 -1.23
C PRO A 162 4.68 -11.79 -1.62
N ARG A 163 5.69 -11.15 -1.01
CA ARG A 163 6.13 -9.80 -1.39
C ARG A 163 6.49 -9.80 -2.89
N PRO A 164 5.98 -8.84 -3.69
CA PRO A 164 6.37 -8.69 -5.09
C PRO A 164 7.90 -8.59 -5.27
N THR A 165 8.43 -9.34 -6.22
CA THR A 165 9.85 -9.32 -6.60
C THR A 165 9.99 -9.10 -8.11
N CYS A 166 11.17 -8.62 -8.52
CA CYS A 166 11.50 -8.42 -9.91
C CYS A 166 12.99 -8.71 -10.16
N SER A 167 13.37 -8.77 -11.44
CA SER A 167 14.76 -8.89 -11.86
C SER A 167 15.04 -7.99 -13.06
N ALA A 168 16.31 -7.84 -13.45
CA ALA A 168 16.66 -7.12 -14.66
C ALA A 168 16.08 -7.78 -15.92
N GLN A 169 15.88 -9.10 -15.92
CA GLN A 169 15.28 -9.86 -17.02
C GLN A 169 13.75 -9.78 -17.01
N ASN A 170 13.14 -9.72 -15.83
CA ASN A 170 11.70 -9.58 -15.66
C ASN A 170 11.39 -8.39 -14.72
N PRO A 171 11.24 -7.17 -15.26
CA PRO A 171 10.98 -5.98 -14.46
C PRO A 171 9.51 -5.86 -14.00
N ASN A 172 8.67 -6.88 -14.23
CA ASN A 172 7.27 -6.84 -13.86
C ASN A 172 7.07 -7.24 -12.38
N CYS A 173 6.63 -6.28 -11.57
CA CYS A 173 6.28 -6.47 -10.16
C CYS A 173 4.87 -7.03 -9.92
N GLY A 174 4.14 -7.42 -10.98
CA GLY A 174 2.78 -7.99 -10.86
C GLY A 174 1.69 -6.99 -10.45
N SER A 175 2.02 -5.70 -10.36
CA SER A 175 1.11 -4.62 -10.03
C SER A 175 1.41 -3.39 -10.89
N PRO A 176 0.39 -2.72 -11.47
CA PRO A 176 0.62 -1.51 -12.25
C PRO A 176 1.08 -0.33 -11.38
N TYR A 177 0.90 -0.43 -10.06
CA TYR A 177 1.26 0.59 -9.08
C TYR A 177 2.68 0.42 -8.54
N LEU A 178 3.40 -0.61 -8.98
CA LEU A 178 4.79 -0.87 -8.62
C LEU A 178 5.66 -0.79 -9.88
N PHE A 179 6.94 -0.52 -9.69
CA PHE A 179 7.96 -0.64 -10.73
C PHE A 179 9.20 -1.33 -10.19
N CYS A 180 10.01 -1.89 -11.08
CA CYS A 180 11.26 -2.53 -10.72
C CYS A 180 12.40 -1.51 -10.71
N ASP A 181 13.02 -1.29 -9.54
CA ASP A 181 14.28 -0.56 -9.44
C ASP A 181 15.45 -1.52 -9.67
N THR A 182 16.18 -1.29 -10.77
CA THR A 182 17.32 -2.11 -11.19
C THR A 182 18.67 -1.41 -10.99
N ARG A 183 18.72 -0.27 -10.31
CA ARG A 183 19.96 0.50 -10.07
C ARG A 183 20.91 -0.17 -9.09
N GLY A 184 20.43 -1.18 -8.37
CA GLY A 184 21.21 -2.02 -7.46
C GLY A 184 20.70 -3.46 -7.51
N SER A 185 20.54 -4.11 -6.34
CA SER A 185 19.82 -5.38 -6.28
C SER A 185 18.36 -5.15 -6.71
N PRO A 186 17.86 -5.82 -7.78
CA PRO A 186 16.51 -5.60 -8.27
C PRO A 186 15.46 -5.81 -7.19
N HIS A 187 14.57 -4.84 -7.01
CA HIS A 187 13.45 -4.91 -6.07
C HIS A 187 12.28 -4.06 -6.55
N CYS A 188 11.08 -4.38 -6.06
CA CYS A 188 9.86 -3.65 -6.40
C CYS A 188 9.69 -2.42 -5.49
N VAL A 189 9.32 -1.30 -6.11
CA VAL A 189 9.15 0.01 -5.49
C VAL A 189 7.79 0.57 -5.87
N ALA A 190 7.16 1.34 -4.98
CA ALA A 190 5.89 2.01 -5.29
C ALA A 190 6.08 3.06 -6.39
N LYS A 191 5.16 3.13 -7.35
CA LYS A 191 5.17 4.20 -8.35
C LYS A 191 4.94 5.56 -7.70
N ILE A 192 5.43 6.58 -8.37
CA ILE A 192 5.39 7.97 -7.95
C ILE A 192 4.14 8.63 -8.56
N LYS A 193 3.36 9.34 -7.74
CA LYS A 193 2.16 10.04 -8.18
C LYS A 193 2.51 11.18 -9.16
N PRO A 194 1.53 11.67 -9.95
CA PRO A 194 1.77 12.77 -10.88
C PRO A 194 2.40 14.00 -10.21
N ASN A 195 3.38 14.61 -10.88
CA ASN A 195 4.18 15.75 -10.37
C ASN A 195 5.03 15.46 -9.12
N GLY A 196 5.18 14.18 -8.72
CA GLY A 196 6.11 13.79 -7.66
C GLY A 196 7.58 13.78 -8.11
N LEU A 197 8.49 13.76 -7.13
CA LEU A 197 9.93 13.74 -7.31
C LEU A 197 10.43 12.33 -7.69
N CYS A 198 11.01 12.21 -8.88
CA CYS A 198 11.54 10.94 -9.42
C CYS A 198 13.05 10.97 -9.66
N ARG A 199 13.77 11.88 -9.00
CA ARG A 199 15.23 12.03 -9.13
C ARG A 199 15.96 10.70 -8.99
N GLY A 200 16.77 10.35 -9.98
CA GLY A 200 17.56 9.12 -10.01
C GLY A 200 16.80 7.92 -10.60
N PHE A 201 15.53 8.07 -10.98
CA PHE A 201 14.76 7.05 -11.69
C PHE A 201 14.54 7.38 -13.17
N GLU A 202 15.34 8.30 -13.73
CA GLU A 202 15.31 8.61 -15.15
C GLU A 202 15.57 7.34 -15.99
N GLY A 203 14.63 7.00 -16.88
CA GLY A 203 14.71 5.77 -17.70
C GLY A 203 14.05 4.52 -17.10
N LEU A 204 13.47 4.61 -15.90
CA LEU A 204 12.66 3.55 -15.29
C LEU A 204 11.16 3.89 -15.30
N ASP A 205 10.31 2.88 -15.15
CA ASP A 205 8.84 3.02 -15.10
C ASP A 205 8.34 3.56 -13.74
N ALA A 206 9.05 4.53 -13.16
CA ALA A 206 8.82 5.00 -11.81
C ALA A 206 7.57 5.86 -11.66
N CYS A 207 7.14 6.54 -12.73
CA CYS A 207 6.04 7.49 -12.67
C CYS A 207 4.70 6.83 -13.03
N TRP A 208 3.67 7.06 -12.22
CA TRP A 208 2.31 6.64 -12.53
C TRP A 208 1.76 7.42 -13.74
N ASN A 209 1.37 6.70 -14.80
CA ASN A 209 0.84 7.26 -16.05
C ASN A 209 1.70 8.40 -16.64
N GLY A 210 3.01 8.27 -16.53
CA GLY A 210 3.94 9.29 -16.96
C GLY A 210 5.37 8.78 -17.09
N VAL A 211 6.28 9.73 -17.28
CA VAL A 211 7.72 9.48 -17.37
C VAL A 211 8.47 10.44 -16.46
N CYS A 212 9.63 10.01 -15.98
CA CYS A 212 10.51 10.86 -15.19
C CYS A 212 11.29 11.79 -16.12
N VAL A 213 10.99 13.10 -16.08
CA VAL A 213 11.65 14.12 -16.91
C VAL A 213 12.10 15.27 -16.02
N ALA A 214 13.39 15.60 -16.10
CA ALA A 214 14.01 16.62 -15.25
C ALA A 214 13.71 16.40 -13.75
N SER A 215 13.80 15.13 -13.30
CA SER A 215 13.51 14.69 -11.93
C SER A 215 12.06 14.82 -11.46
N TRP A 216 11.10 15.09 -12.34
CA TRP A 216 9.67 15.16 -12.00
C TRP A 216 8.84 14.22 -12.85
N CYS A 217 7.82 13.61 -12.25
CA CYS A 217 6.87 12.79 -12.98
C CYS A 217 5.92 13.65 -13.82
N ARG A 218 6.04 13.56 -15.15
CA ARG A 218 5.21 14.30 -16.11
C ARG A 218 4.19 13.38 -16.76
N ALA A 219 2.92 13.79 -16.73
CA ALA A 219 1.83 13.06 -17.37
C ALA A 219 1.87 13.20 -18.90
N GLY A 220 1.31 12.22 -19.61
CA GLY A 220 1.04 12.30 -21.06
C GLY A 220 2.06 11.61 -21.97
N GLN A 221 3.17 11.11 -21.44
CA GLN A 221 4.03 10.15 -22.15
C GLN A 221 3.95 8.82 -21.40
N GLN A 222 3.47 7.76 -22.05
CA GLN A 222 3.51 6.43 -21.47
C GLN A 222 4.96 5.93 -21.50
N PHE A 223 5.43 5.40 -20.38
CA PHE A 223 6.71 4.72 -20.35
C PHE A 223 6.70 3.55 -21.34
N GLN A 224 7.58 3.60 -22.33
CA GLN A 224 7.80 2.50 -23.27
C GLN A 224 9.06 1.77 -22.86
N THR A 225 8.95 0.45 -22.63
CA THR A 225 10.15 -0.36 -22.41
C THR A 225 11.05 -0.32 -23.65
N PRO A 226 12.37 -0.59 -23.52
CA PRO A 226 13.25 -0.68 -24.68
C PRO A 226 12.74 -1.67 -25.76
N GLN A 227 12.09 -2.76 -25.34
CA GLN A 227 11.43 -3.70 -26.24
C GLN A 227 10.22 -3.09 -26.97
N GLN A 228 9.38 -2.32 -26.28
CA GLN A 228 8.25 -1.62 -26.89
C GLN A 228 8.70 -0.49 -27.83
N ARG A 229 9.78 0.20 -27.48
CA ARG A 229 10.38 1.22 -28.34
C ARG A 229 10.87 0.60 -29.65
N ALA A 230 11.59 -0.52 -29.58
CA ALA A 230 12.05 -1.26 -30.76
C ALA A 230 10.90 -1.76 -31.66
N GLN A 231 9.78 -2.19 -31.07
CA GLN A 231 8.59 -2.60 -31.82
C GLN A 231 7.86 -1.43 -32.48
N SER A 232 7.79 -0.26 -31.81
CA SER A 232 7.18 0.94 -32.38
C SER A 232 7.95 1.50 -33.58
N THR A 233 9.28 1.39 -33.59
CA THR A 233 10.12 1.79 -34.73
C THR A 233 10.03 0.79 -35.89
N ALA A 234 9.88 -0.51 -35.60
CA ALA A 234 9.73 -1.54 -36.62
C ALA A 234 8.34 -1.52 -37.33
N MET A 235 7.31 -0.99 -36.66
CA MET A 235 5.97 -0.86 -37.24
C MET A 235 5.86 0.31 -38.25
N GLN A 236 6.81 1.27 -38.22
CA GLN A 236 6.85 2.41 -39.14
C GLN A 236 7.55 2.12 -40.48
N THR A 237 8.26 0.99 -40.62
CA THR A 237 9.05 0.64 -41.83
C THR A 237 8.42 -0.44 -42.72
N ARG A 238 7.17 -0.87 -42.47
CA ARG A 238 6.48 -1.83 -43.35
C ARG A 238 5.70 -1.10 -44.45
N PRO A 239 5.91 -1.40 -45.76
CA PRO A 239 5.06 -0.90 -46.82
C PRO A 239 3.62 -1.35 -46.61
N THR A 240 2.68 -0.41 -46.65
CA THR A 240 1.24 -0.64 -46.52
C THR A 240 0.73 -1.52 -47.66
N ALA A 241 0.35 -2.77 -47.36
CA ALA A 241 -0.51 -3.57 -48.23
C ALA A 241 -1.99 -3.21 -47.98
N PRO A 242 -2.88 -3.25 -49.00
CA PRO A 242 -4.26 -2.80 -48.86
C PRO A 242 -5.06 -3.73 -47.92
N GLN A 243 -5.73 -3.14 -46.94
CA GLN A 243 -6.59 -3.84 -45.98
C GLN A 243 -7.93 -4.24 -46.62
N GLN A 244 -8.22 -5.54 -46.67
CA GLN A 244 -9.58 -6.05 -46.86
C GLN A 244 -10.34 -5.99 -45.53
N ARG A 245 -11.58 -5.47 -45.55
CA ARG A 245 -12.48 -5.43 -44.38
C ARG A 245 -12.93 -6.86 -44.05
N GLN A 246 -12.62 -7.32 -42.84
CA GLN A 246 -13.30 -8.46 -42.23
C GLN A 246 -14.10 -7.99 -41.02
N ALA A 247 -15.31 -8.52 -40.91
CA ALA A 247 -16.29 -8.21 -39.88
C ALA A 247 -15.80 -8.67 -38.50
N VAL A 248 -15.88 -7.77 -37.51
CA VAL A 248 -15.51 -8.03 -36.13
C VAL A 248 -16.71 -8.69 -35.43
N THR A 249 -16.57 -9.97 -35.08
CA THR A 249 -17.46 -10.63 -34.11
C THR A 249 -16.97 -10.34 -32.68
N PRO A 250 -17.87 -10.08 -31.71
CA PRO A 250 -17.47 -9.78 -30.34
C PRO A 250 -16.99 -11.04 -29.62
N ALA A 251 -15.80 -10.93 -28.99
CA ALA A 251 -15.21 -11.98 -28.16
C ALA A 251 -15.93 -12.11 -26.80
N PRO A 252 -15.96 -13.31 -26.20
CA PRO A 252 -16.67 -13.57 -24.96
C PRO A 252 -15.98 -12.91 -23.75
N THR A 253 -16.80 -12.39 -22.84
CA THR A 253 -16.42 -11.79 -21.56
C THR A 253 -15.73 -12.81 -20.64
N ALA A 254 -14.50 -12.49 -20.22
CA ALA A 254 -13.79 -13.22 -19.17
C ALA A 254 -14.32 -12.84 -17.77
N PRO A 255 -14.39 -13.78 -16.81
CA PRO A 255 -14.85 -13.51 -15.45
C PRO A 255 -13.83 -12.70 -14.65
N PRO A 256 -14.25 -11.96 -13.60
CA PRO A 256 -13.36 -11.14 -12.80
C PRO A 256 -12.39 -12.04 -12.01
N GLN A 257 -11.10 -11.78 -12.17
CA GLN A 257 -10.06 -12.42 -11.35
C GLN A 257 -10.13 -11.87 -9.93
N THR A 258 -10.51 -12.73 -9.00
CA THR A 258 -10.43 -12.53 -7.55
C THR A 258 -8.97 -12.33 -7.15
N MET A 259 -8.57 -11.07 -6.91
CA MET A 259 -7.24 -10.75 -6.39
C MET A 259 -7.25 -10.90 -4.87
N LEU A 260 -6.74 -12.04 -4.43
CA LEU A 260 -6.51 -12.43 -3.05
C LEU A 260 -5.28 -11.67 -2.52
N PHE A 261 -5.46 -10.77 -1.54
CA PHE A 261 -4.34 -10.10 -0.86
C PHE A 261 -4.60 -10.03 0.64
N ILE A 262 -3.73 -10.67 1.43
CA ILE A 262 -3.81 -10.79 2.89
C ILE A 262 -2.54 -10.25 3.54
N LEU A 263 -2.82 -9.50 4.61
CA LEU A 263 -2.09 -8.77 5.65
C LEU A 263 -0.78 -9.29 6.24
N SER A 264 0.31 -8.52 6.26
CA SER A 264 1.31 -8.68 7.35
C SER A 264 1.87 -7.33 7.87
N GLN A 265 1.98 -7.26 9.20
CA GLN A 265 2.97 -6.52 10.01
C GLN A 265 2.99 -4.97 10.09
N GLU A 266 2.02 -4.20 9.60
CA GLU A 266 2.00 -2.75 9.88
C GLU A 266 0.60 -2.21 10.20
N TYR A 267 0.21 -2.29 11.48
CA TYR A 267 -1.04 -1.69 11.95
C TYR A 267 -0.88 -0.47 12.85
N THR A 268 0.34 -0.18 13.29
CA THR A 268 0.64 1.09 13.98
C THR A 268 0.55 2.29 13.04
N PHE A 269 0.78 2.11 11.74
CA PHE A 269 0.74 3.22 10.78
C PHE A 269 -0.67 3.59 10.34
N ILE A 270 -1.56 2.62 10.08
CA ILE A 270 -2.96 2.93 9.69
C ILE A 270 -3.76 3.47 10.89
N CYS A 271 -3.56 2.95 12.10
CA CYS A 271 -4.23 3.47 13.29
C CYS A 271 -3.74 4.88 13.68
N ARG A 272 -2.45 5.21 13.51
CA ARG A 272 -1.94 6.58 13.72
C ARG A 272 -2.30 7.53 12.57
N PHE A 273 -2.65 7.00 11.38
CA PHE A 273 -3.15 7.79 10.23
C PHE A 273 -4.63 8.16 10.33
N LEU A 274 -5.41 7.46 11.16
CA LEU A 274 -6.86 7.71 11.32
C LEU A 274 -7.22 8.16 12.74
N VAL A 275 -6.30 8.04 13.70
CA VAL A 275 -6.45 8.51 15.07
C VAL A 275 -5.20 9.29 15.47
N GLU A 276 -5.20 10.60 15.20
CA GLU A 276 -4.23 11.53 15.79
C GLU A 276 -4.40 11.48 17.32
N TYR A 277 -3.49 10.80 18.02
CA TYR A 277 -3.28 11.02 19.44
C TYR A 277 -2.39 12.26 19.61
N ARG A 278 -2.89 13.22 20.38
CA ARG A 278 -2.11 14.35 20.91
C ARG A 278 -0.98 13.87 21.79
#